data_AF-A0A286ATT0-F1
#
_entry.id   AF-A0A286ATT0-F1
#
_cell.length_a   1.000
_cell.length_b   1.000
_cell.length_c   1.000
_cell.angle_alpha   90.00
_cell.angle_beta   90.00
_cell.angle_gamma   90.00
#
_symmetry.space_group_name_H-M   'P 1'
#
loop_
_entity.id
_entity.type
_entity.pdbx_description
1 polymer ?
#
loop_
_entity_poly.entity_id
_entity_poly.type
_entity_poly.pdbx_seq_one_letter_code
_entity_poly.pdbx_strand_id
1 'polypeptide(L)'
;MFDFFFRGDKITETKYVQRLIARIRQSEPNLRLSYDEKSHQLSVGTAPVQKRFMTNMFKDYLRAPQEQRDGLLARHAITCTSNPEIPGAEADYDKDVRPHLVPIIRSRSNAYVAQTLDPSQYVEGLAVPISLPTIPGRVIGEDRAVHMAFDTEHMMTQVSADSLAEWGVDFERALADATANLRAATVPNWEAMEGGFFRGAWNDSYDCSRLLLPEIFAALPLDGQPVAVVSARQDIFVTSDRDLQGQLAMLRHARERLDVNNRWCSGSLIVLEGDSWKPYESPDASVRQAEATLCNVILHDAYSSQKQVMEKAYEVEGKAIFVASFMAYQRQDASIVSVCTFSEGVEAQLPRADRVIFLEVEPDGTARKPPLADLPWRTAYAIAGHLMEPLDIYPPRFHVRAFPDASVRQRLREAAAMSVKPVGA
;
A
#
# COMPACT_ATOMS: atom_id res chain seq x y z
N MET A 1 13.59 -14.51 -4.83
CA MET A 1 14.69 -14.91 -5.74
C MET A 1 14.56 -14.08 -7.01
N PHE A 2 15.17 -12.90 -7.06
CA PHE A 2 15.12 -12.02 -8.24
C PHE A 2 16.43 -11.25 -8.37
N ASP A 3 17.44 -11.90 -8.93
CA ASP A 3 18.45 -11.19 -9.70
C ASP A 3 19.07 -12.21 -10.65
N PHE A 4 18.61 -12.26 -11.90
CA PHE A 4 19.44 -12.81 -12.96
C PHE A 4 19.01 -12.30 -14.35
N PHE A 5 20.03 -11.87 -15.10
CA PHE A 5 20.10 -11.50 -16.51
C PHE A 5 19.59 -10.12 -16.96
N PHE A 6 20.46 -9.11 -16.86
CA PHE A 6 20.83 -8.25 -18.00
C PHE A 6 22.29 -7.80 -17.85
N ARG A 7 23.19 -8.33 -18.70
CA ARG A 7 24.58 -7.84 -18.89
C ARG A 7 24.58 -6.68 -19.89
N GLY A 8 23.92 -5.60 -19.53
CA GLY A 8 24.18 -4.25 -20.02
C GLY A 8 24.45 -3.38 -18.79
N ASP A 9 25.14 -2.26 -18.94
CA ASP A 9 25.41 -1.32 -17.84
C ASP A 9 24.09 -1.02 -17.08
N LYS A 10 23.86 -1.68 -15.92
CA LYS A 10 22.56 -1.66 -15.22
C LYS A 10 22.32 -0.20 -14.83
N ILE A 11 21.35 0.44 -15.45
CA ILE A 11 21.04 1.83 -15.15
C ILE A 11 20.61 1.90 -13.68
N THR A 12 21.32 2.71 -12.90
CA THR A 12 21.01 2.96 -11.49
C THR A 12 20.02 4.09 -11.37
N GLU A 13 19.35 4.20 -10.21
CA GLU A 13 18.44 5.32 -9.94
C GLU A 13 19.17 6.67 -10.06
N THR A 14 20.39 6.78 -9.53
CA THR A 14 21.25 7.97 -9.69
C THR A 14 21.47 8.33 -11.16
N LYS A 15 21.84 7.35 -12.01
CA LYS A 15 22.03 7.60 -13.46
C LYS A 15 20.74 8.05 -14.12
N TYR A 16 19.60 7.48 -13.72
CA TYR A 16 18.28 7.90 -14.19
C TYR A 16 17.96 9.35 -13.77
N VAL A 17 18.15 9.71 -12.49
CA VAL A 17 17.87 11.06 -11.98
C VAL A 17 18.78 12.10 -12.64
N GLN A 18 20.05 11.77 -12.91
CA GLN A 18 20.95 12.64 -13.66
C GLN A 18 20.42 12.93 -15.08
N ARG A 19 19.90 11.92 -15.78
CA ARG A 19 19.26 12.10 -17.10
C ARG A 19 18.00 12.95 -17.01
N LEU A 20 17.20 12.76 -15.96
CA LEU A 20 16.01 13.55 -15.70
C LEU A 20 16.35 15.02 -15.43
N ILE A 21 17.33 15.30 -14.57
CA ILE A 21 17.84 16.66 -14.32
C ILE A 21 18.36 17.30 -15.60
N ALA A 22 19.11 16.56 -16.42
CA ALA A 22 19.59 17.06 -17.71
C ALA A 22 18.43 17.43 -18.64
N ARG A 23 17.37 16.61 -18.69
CA ARG A 23 16.15 16.89 -19.45
C ARG A 23 15.42 18.13 -18.93
N ILE A 24 15.25 18.26 -17.61
CA ILE A 24 14.63 19.44 -16.99
C ILE A 24 15.40 20.72 -17.34
N ARG A 25 16.74 20.69 -17.26
CA ARG A 25 17.59 21.85 -17.59
C ARG A 25 17.50 22.29 -19.05
N GLN A 26 16.99 21.44 -19.96
CA GLN A 26 16.76 21.84 -21.36
C GLN A 26 15.60 22.84 -21.47
N SER A 27 14.56 22.70 -20.65
CA SER A 27 13.40 23.60 -20.62
C SER A 27 13.52 24.68 -19.54
N GLU A 28 14.14 24.37 -18.40
CA GLU A 28 14.26 25.27 -17.25
C GLU A 28 15.72 25.34 -16.73
N PRO A 29 16.61 26.07 -17.45
CA PRO A 29 18.05 26.08 -17.15
C PRO A 29 18.41 26.59 -15.74
N ASN A 30 17.57 27.48 -15.20
CA ASN A 30 17.80 28.16 -13.93
C ASN A 30 17.08 27.50 -12.74
N LEU A 31 16.32 26.42 -12.97
CA LEU A 31 15.58 25.75 -11.90
C LEU A 31 16.56 25.07 -10.93
N ARG A 32 16.43 25.38 -9.64
CA ARG A 32 17.26 24.75 -8.61
C ARG A 32 16.81 23.30 -8.43
N LEU A 33 17.75 22.38 -8.66
CA LEU A 33 17.53 20.94 -8.56
C LEU A 33 18.59 20.32 -7.65
N SER A 34 18.18 19.51 -6.70
CA SER A 34 19.10 18.76 -5.83
C SER A 34 18.55 17.37 -5.57
N TYR A 35 19.37 16.34 -5.80
CA TYR A 35 18.99 14.96 -5.56
C TYR A 35 19.70 14.43 -4.31
N ASP A 36 18.94 13.83 -3.39
CA ASP A 36 19.46 13.12 -2.22
C ASP A 36 19.32 11.61 -2.43
N GLU A 37 20.46 10.94 -2.60
CA GLU A 37 20.53 9.49 -2.80
C GLU A 37 20.05 8.69 -1.60
N LYS A 38 20.17 9.21 -0.37
CA LYS A 38 19.77 8.49 0.84
C LYS A 38 18.26 8.45 0.99
N SER A 39 17.59 9.55 0.66
CA SER A 39 16.13 9.65 0.73
C SER A 39 15.42 9.35 -0.58
N HIS A 40 16.16 9.12 -1.68
CA HIS A 40 15.62 8.88 -3.01
C HIS A 40 14.71 10.04 -3.50
N GLN A 41 15.07 11.28 -3.16
CA GLN A 41 14.26 12.47 -3.42
C GLN A 41 14.96 13.50 -4.31
N LEU A 42 14.24 14.00 -5.31
CA LEU A 42 14.61 15.19 -6.09
C LEU A 42 13.88 16.41 -5.51
N SER A 43 14.66 17.39 -5.05
CA SER A 43 14.20 18.71 -4.65
C SER A 43 14.19 19.65 -5.86
N VAL A 44 13.08 20.37 -6.05
CA VAL A 44 12.81 21.24 -7.19
C VAL A 44 12.40 22.64 -6.69
N GLY A 45 13.07 23.68 -7.18
CA GLY A 45 12.81 25.08 -6.81
C GLY A 45 13.48 25.53 -5.51
N THR A 46 13.12 26.72 -5.03
CA THR A 46 13.77 27.37 -3.86
C THR A 46 12.82 27.77 -2.74
N ALA A 47 11.52 27.95 -3.02
CA ALA A 47 10.48 28.26 -2.03
C ALA A 47 9.08 28.28 -2.70
N PRO A 48 8.13 27.41 -2.29
CA PRO A 48 8.38 26.19 -1.52
C PRO A 48 9.25 25.21 -2.33
N VAL A 49 10.23 24.58 -1.67
CA VAL A 49 11.03 23.51 -2.30
C VAL A 49 10.16 22.29 -2.45
N GLN A 50 9.94 21.86 -3.68
CA GLN A 50 9.10 20.70 -3.97
C GLN A 50 9.94 19.44 -3.96
N LYS A 51 9.50 18.43 -3.21
CA LYS A 51 10.17 17.14 -3.15
C LYS A 51 9.42 16.11 -4.01
N ARG A 52 10.16 15.34 -4.81
CA ARG A 52 9.64 14.28 -5.68
C ARG A 52 10.36 12.98 -5.35
N PHE A 53 9.61 11.92 -5.03
CA PHE A 53 10.17 10.58 -4.81
C PHE A 53 10.51 9.90 -6.13
N MET A 54 11.78 9.53 -6.32
CA MET A 54 12.29 9.03 -7.58
C MET A 54 12.07 7.53 -7.79
N THR A 55 11.80 6.77 -6.72
CA THR A 55 11.71 5.30 -6.77
C THR A 55 10.63 4.81 -7.74
N ASN A 56 9.43 5.39 -7.72
CA ASN A 56 8.34 4.95 -8.62
C ASN A 56 8.61 5.34 -10.08
N MET A 57 9.11 6.55 -10.28
CA MET A 57 9.51 7.08 -11.58
C MET A 57 10.63 6.24 -12.22
N PHE A 58 11.61 5.83 -11.41
CA PHE A 58 12.70 4.96 -11.84
C PHE A 58 12.21 3.53 -12.15
N LYS A 59 11.34 2.95 -11.29
CA LYS A 59 10.69 1.66 -11.57
C LYS A 59 9.88 1.68 -12.87
N ASP A 60 9.12 2.76 -13.12
CA ASP A 60 8.37 2.95 -14.36
C ASP A 60 9.33 3.01 -15.57
N TYR A 61 10.46 3.74 -15.45
CA TYR A 61 11.48 3.83 -16.49
C TYR A 61 12.16 2.48 -16.80
N LEU A 62 12.48 1.69 -15.78
CA LEU A 62 13.09 0.37 -15.95
C LEU A 62 12.16 -0.59 -16.70
N ARG A 63 10.86 -0.55 -16.41
CA ARG A 63 9.85 -1.43 -17.02
C ARG A 63 9.47 -1.02 -18.44
N ALA A 64 9.60 0.26 -18.80
CA ALA A 64 9.26 0.73 -20.13
C ALA A 64 10.17 0.12 -21.22
N PRO A 65 9.61 -0.26 -22.39
CA PRO A 65 10.39 -0.62 -23.58
C PRO A 65 11.41 0.47 -23.93
N GLN A 66 12.58 0.08 -24.43
CA GLN A 66 13.69 1.02 -24.66
C GLN A 66 13.30 2.20 -25.56
N GLU A 67 12.47 1.97 -26.57
CA GLU A 67 11.95 2.99 -27.49
C GLU A 67 11.00 4.01 -26.84
N GLN A 68 10.35 3.67 -25.72
CA GLN A 68 9.42 4.56 -25.01
C GLN A 68 10.10 5.37 -23.91
N ARG A 69 11.33 4.99 -23.53
CA ARG A 69 12.03 5.58 -22.37
C ARG A 69 12.32 7.07 -22.51
N ASP A 70 12.59 7.56 -23.71
CA ASP A 70 12.87 8.99 -23.93
C ASP A 70 11.61 9.87 -23.83
N GLY A 71 10.48 9.38 -24.34
CA GLY A 71 9.17 10.02 -24.16
C GLY A 71 8.73 9.97 -22.70
N LEU A 72 8.96 8.85 -22.02
CA LEU A 72 8.68 8.71 -20.60
C LEU A 72 9.51 9.70 -19.77
N LEU A 73 10.82 9.83 -20.06
CA LEU A 73 11.70 10.78 -19.40
C LEU A 73 11.24 12.24 -19.62
N ALA A 74 10.72 12.58 -20.81
CA ALA A 74 10.14 13.90 -21.07
C ALA A 74 8.93 14.18 -20.16
N ARG A 75 8.00 13.22 -20.08
CA ARG A 75 6.81 13.33 -19.21
C ARG A 75 7.17 13.45 -17.73
N HIS A 76 8.20 12.73 -17.30
CA HIS A 76 8.72 12.82 -15.95
C HIS A 76 9.32 14.20 -15.65
N ALA A 77 10.03 14.80 -16.60
CA ALA A 77 10.58 16.15 -16.46
C ALA A 77 9.47 17.17 -16.27
N ILE A 78 8.43 17.13 -17.11
CA ILE A 78 7.23 17.99 -16.97
C ILE A 78 6.60 17.79 -15.59
N THR A 79 6.40 16.54 -15.16
CA THR A 79 5.81 16.23 -13.83
C THR A 79 6.64 16.79 -12.67
N CYS A 80 7.97 16.85 -12.81
CA CYS A 80 8.86 17.37 -11.78
C CYS A 80 8.84 18.90 -11.71
N THR A 81 8.65 19.60 -12.83
CA THR A 81 8.67 21.07 -12.87
C THR A 81 7.30 21.72 -12.83
N SER A 82 6.24 20.97 -13.14
CA SER A 82 4.88 21.42 -12.94
C SER A 82 4.71 21.77 -11.46
N ASN A 83 4.36 23.02 -11.18
CA ASN A 83 3.79 23.45 -9.91
C ASN A 83 2.30 23.71 -10.12
N PRO A 84 1.47 22.67 -10.08
CA PRO A 84 0.08 22.86 -10.32
C PRO A 84 -0.57 23.26 -8.99
N GLU A 85 -1.13 24.46 -8.95
CA GLU A 85 -1.83 24.98 -7.78
C GLU A 85 -3.22 24.37 -7.74
N ILE A 86 -3.52 23.64 -6.67
CA ILE A 86 -4.90 23.36 -6.32
C ILE A 86 -5.58 24.73 -6.08
N PRO A 87 -6.79 24.98 -6.64
CA PRO A 87 -7.47 26.24 -6.43
C PRO A 87 -7.61 26.56 -4.93
N GLY A 88 -7.29 27.79 -4.52
CA GLY A 88 -7.41 28.23 -3.13
C GLY A 88 -8.83 28.71 -2.77
N ALA A 89 -8.96 29.40 -1.63
CA ALA A 89 -10.24 29.85 -1.07
C ALA A 89 -11.07 30.80 -1.96
N GLU A 90 -10.45 31.47 -2.94
CA GLU A 90 -11.13 32.39 -3.87
C GLU A 90 -11.82 31.66 -5.05
N ALA A 91 -11.61 30.35 -5.19
CA ALA A 91 -12.15 29.56 -6.29
C ALA A 91 -13.66 29.32 -6.14
N ASP A 92 -14.40 29.37 -7.24
CA ASP A 92 -15.80 28.94 -7.28
C ASP A 92 -15.83 27.41 -7.29
N TYR A 93 -16.31 26.79 -6.21
CA TYR A 93 -16.32 25.34 -6.10
C TYR A 93 -17.01 24.65 -7.29
N ASP A 94 -18.18 25.13 -7.71
CA ASP A 94 -18.97 24.46 -8.75
C ASP A 94 -18.35 24.55 -10.14
N LYS A 95 -17.60 25.65 -10.41
CA LYS A 95 -16.99 25.92 -11.71
C LYS A 95 -15.52 25.50 -11.80
N ASP A 96 -14.73 25.83 -10.78
CA ASP A 96 -13.28 25.74 -10.82
C ASP A 96 -12.76 24.48 -10.13
N VAL A 97 -13.54 23.89 -9.21
CA VAL A 97 -13.13 22.72 -8.42
C VAL A 97 -13.85 21.46 -8.86
N ARG A 98 -15.18 21.46 -8.73
CA ARG A 98 -16.06 20.30 -8.91
C ARG A 98 -15.82 19.56 -10.22
N PRO A 99 -15.64 20.18 -11.39
CA PRO A 99 -15.44 19.44 -12.65
C PRO A 99 -14.14 18.63 -12.71
N HIS A 100 -13.17 18.97 -11.86
CA HIS A 100 -11.84 18.35 -11.81
C HIS A 100 -11.69 17.34 -10.68
N LEU A 101 -12.70 17.17 -9.83
CA LEU A 101 -12.67 16.18 -8.76
C LEU A 101 -12.91 14.78 -9.30
N VAL A 102 -12.01 13.87 -8.95
CA VAL A 102 -12.13 12.43 -9.24
C VAL A 102 -11.86 11.61 -7.96
N PRO A 103 -12.61 10.54 -7.69
CA PRO A 103 -12.39 9.73 -6.52
C PRO A 103 -11.22 8.78 -6.81
N ILE A 104 -10.40 8.55 -5.80
CA ILE A 104 -9.24 7.67 -5.90
C ILE A 104 -9.26 6.64 -4.79
N ILE A 105 -9.11 5.37 -5.15
CA ILE A 105 -8.89 4.31 -4.16
C ILE A 105 -7.40 4.06 -4.01
N ARG A 106 -6.95 3.98 -2.74
CA ARG A 106 -5.56 3.75 -2.36
C ARG A 106 -5.50 2.73 -1.22
N SER A 107 -4.34 2.09 -1.07
CA SER A 107 -4.02 1.36 0.16
C SER A 107 -4.05 2.31 1.35
N ARG A 108 -4.61 1.88 2.48
CA ARG A 108 -4.48 2.60 3.76
C ARG A 108 -3.02 2.78 4.18
N SER A 109 -2.12 1.91 3.72
CA SER A 109 -0.67 2.02 4.01
C SER A 109 -0.04 3.22 3.31
N ASN A 110 -0.52 3.58 2.13
CA ASN A 110 -0.01 4.74 1.39
C ASN A 110 -0.39 6.05 2.09
N ALA A 111 -1.58 6.14 2.68
CA ALA A 111 -1.98 7.32 3.43
C ALA A 111 -1.05 7.56 4.62
N TYR A 112 -0.75 6.52 5.40
CA TYR A 112 0.19 6.61 6.53
C TYR A 112 1.60 7.03 6.09
N VAL A 113 2.14 6.39 5.05
CA VAL A 113 3.50 6.69 4.57
C VAL A 113 3.57 8.09 3.95
N ALA A 114 2.59 8.49 3.12
CA ALA A 114 2.57 9.81 2.49
C ALA A 114 2.41 10.93 3.52
N GLN A 115 1.61 10.71 4.56
CA GLN A 115 1.51 11.63 5.70
C GLN A 115 2.87 11.68 6.41
N THR A 116 3.47 10.56 6.79
CA THR A 116 4.66 10.59 7.67
C THR A 116 5.97 10.97 6.94
N LEU A 117 6.02 10.86 5.61
CA LEU A 117 7.23 11.09 4.82
C LEU A 117 7.44 12.52 4.31
N ASP A 118 6.58 13.51 4.61
CA ASP A 118 6.86 14.90 4.21
C ASP A 118 8.01 15.50 5.04
N PRO A 119 9.24 15.62 4.47
CA PRO A 119 10.39 16.13 5.19
C PRO A 119 10.55 17.63 5.02
N SER A 120 9.64 18.34 4.34
CA SER A 120 9.56 19.81 4.44
C SER A 120 9.12 20.23 5.85
N GLN A 121 8.56 19.27 6.58
CA GLN A 121 8.04 19.42 7.93
C GLN A 121 8.96 18.86 9.03
N TYR A 122 10.06 18.19 8.66
CA TYR A 122 11.13 17.90 9.61
C TYR A 122 12.04 19.12 9.71
N VAL A 123 11.62 20.11 10.52
CA VAL A 123 12.49 21.21 10.93
C VAL A 123 13.43 20.68 12.00
N GLU A 124 14.72 20.68 11.71
CA GLU A 124 15.77 20.27 12.63
C GLU A 124 15.66 21.06 13.95
N GLY A 125 15.36 20.38 15.07
CA GLY A 125 15.28 20.98 16.40
C GLY A 125 13.89 21.14 17.04
N LEU A 126 12.80 20.79 16.34
CA LEU A 126 11.46 20.70 16.95
C LEU A 126 11.08 19.23 17.15
N ALA A 127 11.16 18.76 18.40
CA ALA A 127 10.39 17.59 18.82
C ALA A 127 8.90 17.97 18.80
N VAL A 128 8.04 17.07 18.30
CA VAL A 128 6.54 17.12 18.19
C VAL A 128 6.05 17.32 16.74
N PRO A 129 5.06 16.52 16.28
CA PRO A 129 4.79 16.29 14.87
C PRO A 129 4.13 17.52 14.26
N ILE A 130 4.63 17.97 13.12
CA ILE A 130 3.86 18.92 12.31
C ILE A 130 2.57 18.20 11.94
N SER A 131 1.45 18.84 12.23
CA SER A 131 0.12 18.32 11.94
C SER A 131 0.05 18.08 10.43
N LEU A 132 0.22 16.83 10.04
CA LEU A 132 0.14 16.39 8.65
C LEU A 132 -1.25 16.77 8.14
N PRO A 133 -1.39 17.30 6.91
CA PRO A 133 -2.71 17.56 6.35
C PRO A 133 -3.47 16.24 6.40
N THR A 134 -4.53 16.22 7.21
CA THR A 134 -5.37 15.04 7.34
C THR A 134 -5.95 14.79 5.97
N ILE A 135 -5.66 13.62 5.39
CA ILE A 135 -6.23 13.23 4.11
C ILE A 135 -7.62 12.67 4.42
N PRO A 136 -8.70 13.36 4.04
CA PRO A 136 -10.05 12.87 4.26
C PRO A 136 -10.24 11.57 3.49
N GLY A 137 -10.90 10.60 4.09
CA GLY A 137 -11.15 9.34 3.43
C GLY A 137 -12.13 8.44 4.16
N ARG A 138 -12.72 7.53 3.40
CA ARG A 138 -13.61 6.49 3.92
C ARG A 138 -13.02 5.12 3.63
N VAL A 139 -12.98 4.25 4.63
CA VAL A 139 -12.46 2.89 4.47
C VAL A 139 -13.40 2.06 3.59
N ILE A 140 -12.81 1.24 2.72
CA ILE A 140 -13.51 0.24 1.91
C ILE A 140 -12.88 -1.12 2.23
N GLY A 141 -13.69 -2.08 2.68
CA GLY A 141 -13.17 -3.32 3.26
C GLY A 141 -12.37 -3.04 4.53
N GLU A 142 -11.15 -3.59 4.64
CA GLU A 142 -10.28 -3.35 5.79
C GLU A 142 -9.04 -2.52 5.47
N ASP A 143 -8.58 -2.52 4.21
CA ASP A 143 -7.21 -2.17 3.83
C ASP A 143 -7.10 -1.09 2.76
N ARG A 144 -8.24 -0.65 2.24
CA ARG A 144 -8.35 0.42 1.25
C ARG A 144 -9.09 1.60 1.83
N ALA A 145 -8.83 2.77 1.25
CA ALA A 145 -9.60 3.96 1.51
C ALA A 145 -9.87 4.68 0.19
N VAL A 146 -11.08 5.24 0.10
CA VAL A 146 -11.40 6.23 -0.92
C VAL A 146 -10.97 7.61 -0.43
N HIS A 147 -10.30 8.33 -1.31
CA HIS A 147 -9.95 9.75 -1.20
C HIS A 147 -10.39 10.46 -2.48
N MET A 148 -9.97 11.72 -2.64
CA MET A 148 -10.19 12.49 -3.86
C MET A 148 -8.86 13.00 -4.42
N ALA A 149 -8.82 13.15 -5.73
CA ALA A 149 -7.81 13.91 -6.42
C ALA A 149 -8.47 15.05 -7.19
N PHE A 150 -7.77 16.18 -7.25
CA PHE A 150 -7.99 17.22 -8.23
C PHE A 150 -7.13 16.85 -9.46
N ASP A 151 -7.81 16.53 -10.56
CA ASP A 151 -7.20 16.01 -11.79
C ASP A 151 -7.48 16.94 -12.97
N THR A 152 -6.41 17.34 -13.64
CA THR A 152 -6.43 18.17 -14.84
C THR A 152 -5.55 17.52 -15.90
N GLU A 153 -5.58 18.04 -17.13
CA GLU A 153 -4.72 17.54 -18.21
C GLU A 153 -3.23 17.52 -17.84
N HIS A 154 -2.81 18.40 -16.93
CA HIS A 154 -1.40 18.62 -16.59
C HIS A 154 -1.03 18.17 -15.17
N MET A 155 -2.01 17.85 -14.31
CA MET A 155 -1.76 17.51 -12.91
C MET A 155 -2.72 16.46 -12.39
N MET A 156 -2.25 15.72 -11.39
CA MET A 156 -3.13 15.00 -10.47
C MET A 156 -2.60 15.20 -9.06
N THR A 157 -3.37 15.83 -8.19
CA THR A 157 -2.98 16.07 -6.79
C THR A 157 -4.07 15.61 -5.83
N GLN A 158 -3.66 14.99 -4.73
CA GLN A 158 -4.60 14.51 -3.72
C GLN A 158 -5.20 15.71 -2.95
N VAL A 159 -6.52 15.67 -2.74
CA VAL A 159 -7.25 16.70 -1.99
C VAL A 159 -7.03 16.50 -0.49
N SER A 160 -6.61 17.55 0.22
CA SER A 160 -6.43 17.56 1.67
C SER A 160 -7.68 18.08 2.40
N ALA A 161 -7.73 17.94 3.72
CA ALA A 161 -8.75 18.56 4.55
C ALA A 161 -8.73 20.10 4.44
N ASP A 162 -7.54 20.69 4.31
CA ASP A 162 -7.38 22.14 4.17
C ASP A 162 -7.99 22.64 2.86
N SER A 163 -7.77 21.93 1.74
CA SER A 163 -8.41 22.28 0.46
C SER A 163 -9.93 22.25 0.55
N LEU A 164 -10.51 21.22 1.20
CA LEU A 164 -11.96 21.15 1.42
C LEU A 164 -12.47 22.33 2.27
N ALA A 165 -11.72 22.71 3.31
CA ALA A 165 -12.07 23.84 4.17
C ALA A 165 -12.00 25.17 3.41
N GLU A 166 -10.97 25.38 2.58
CA GLU A 166 -10.83 26.55 1.72
C GLU A 166 -11.98 26.67 0.72
N TRP A 167 -12.44 25.56 0.15
CA TRP A 167 -13.59 25.53 -0.75
C TRP A 167 -14.95 25.60 -0.05
N GLY A 168 -14.98 25.55 1.28
CA GLY A 168 -16.21 25.57 2.06
C GLY A 168 -17.11 24.36 1.84
N VAL A 169 -16.55 23.18 1.54
CA VAL A 169 -17.28 21.95 1.22
C VAL A 169 -16.84 20.79 2.12
N ASP A 170 -17.78 19.95 2.54
CA ASP A 170 -17.44 18.75 3.31
C ASP A 170 -16.99 17.58 2.43
N PHE A 171 -16.38 16.58 3.06
CA PHE A 171 -15.85 15.39 2.39
C PHE A 171 -16.93 14.60 1.64
N GLU A 172 -18.11 14.42 2.23
CA GLU A 172 -19.16 13.57 1.64
C GLU A 172 -19.77 14.23 0.41
N ARG A 173 -19.97 15.54 0.45
CA ARG A 173 -20.41 16.32 -0.71
C ARG A 173 -19.39 16.25 -1.84
N ALA A 174 -18.12 16.51 -1.54
CA ALA A 174 -17.06 16.48 -2.55
C ALA A 174 -16.86 15.07 -3.13
N LEU A 175 -16.96 14.03 -2.30
CA LEU A 175 -16.87 12.64 -2.76
C LEU A 175 -18.05 12.27 -3.66
N ALA A 176 -19.26 12.73 -3.34
CA ALA A 176 -20.43 12.50 -4.18
C ALA A 176 -20.26 13.15 -5.57
N ASP A 177 -19.80 14.40 -5.61
CA ASP A 177 -19.52 15.11 -6.87
C ASP A 177 -18.40 14.42 -7.66
N ALA A 178 -17.30 14.04 -7.01
CA ALA A 178 -16.21 13.29 -7.63
C ALA A 178 -16.71 11.95 -8.22
N THR A 179 -17.50 11.20 -7.45
CA THR A 179 -18.10 9.93 -7.89
C THR A 179 -19.04 10.14 -9.08
N ALA A 180 -19.79 11.23 -9.11
CA ALA A 180 -20.63 11.59 -10.25
C ALA A 180 -19.79 11.89 -11.51
N ASN A 181 -18.66 12.58 -11.38
CA ASN A 181 -17.74 12.81 -12.50
C ASN A 181 -17.16 11.50 -13.05
N LEU A 182 -16.68 10.61 -12.16
CA LEU A 182 -16.18 9.30 -12.57
C LEU A 182 -17.26 8.47 -13.26
N ARG A 183 -18.49 8.51 -12.74
CA ARG A 183 -19.65 7.85 -13.36
C ARG A 183 -19.90 8.38 -14.76
N ALA A 184 -19.95 9.70 -14.93
CA ALA A 184 -20.19 10.33 -16.23
C ALA A 184 -19.10 10.00 -17.26
N ALA A 185 -17.85 9.86 -16.82
CA ALA A 185 -16.73 9.46 -17.67
C ALA A 185 -16.64 7.93 -17.91
N THR A 186 -17.44 7.12 -17.20
CA THR A 186 -17.34 5.66 -17.28
C THR A 186 -18.32 5.09 -18.30
N VAL A 187 -17.76 4.53 -19.38
CA VAL A 187 -18.44 3.55 -20.23
C VAL A 187 -17.99 2.16 -19.80
N PRO A 188 -18.89 1.20 -19.48
CA PRO A 188 -18.48 -0.14 -19.09
C PRO A 188 -17.52 -0.77 -20.11
N ASN A 189 -16.34 -1.19 -19.65
CA ASN A 189 -15.30 -1.77 -20.50
C ASN A 189 -14.63 -2.95 -19.78
N TRP A 190 -15.27 -4.10 -19.91
CA TRP A 190 -14.85 -5.35 -19.28
C TRP A 190 -14.25 -6.30 -20.32
N GLU A 191 -13.09 -6.85 -20.01
CA GLU A 191 -12.44 -7.93 -20.76
C GLU A 191 -12.73 -9.27 -20.06
N ALA A 192 -13.30 -10.23 -20.79
CA ALA A 192 -13.44 -11.59 -20.28
C ALA A 192 -12.09 -12.29 -20.32
N MET A 193 -11.65 -12.82 -19.18
CA MET A 193 -10.35 -13.45 -19.02
C MET A 193 -10.51 -14.97 -19.00
N GLU A 194 -9.45 -15.66 -19.43
CA GLU A 194 -9.37 -17.11 -19.28
C GLU A 194 -9.47 -17.50 -17.79
N GLY A 195 -10.26 -18.53 -17.50
CA GLY A 195 -10.46 -19.02 -16.13
C GLY A 195 -11.68 -18.47 -15.40
N GLY A 196 -12.57 -17.71 -16.05
CA GLY A 196 -13.90 -17.39 -15.49
C GLY A 196 -13.98 -16.08 -14.70
N PHE A 197 -13.14 -15.10 -15.03
CA PHE A 197 -13.19 -13.78 -14.40
C PHE A 197 -13.13 -12.66 -15.45
N PHE A 198 -13.44 -11.44 -15.02
CA PHE A 198 -13.43 -10.24 -15.84
C PHE A 198 -12.37 -9.27 -15.33
N ARG A 199 -11.79 -8.51 -16.26
CA ARG A 199 -10.81 -7.46 -16.00
C ARG A 199 -11.35 -6.11 -16.49
N GLY A 200 -11.18 -5.06 -15.69
CA GLY A 200 -11.37 -3.70 -16.15
C GLY A 200 -10.32 -3.29 -17.17
N ALA A 201 -10.75 -2.76 -18.32
CA ALA A 201 -9.88 -2.39 -19.43
C ALA A 201 -9.95 -0.89 -19.78
N TRP A 202 -10.27 -0.03 -18.80
CA TRP A 202 -10.38 1.42 -19.02
C TRP A 202 -9.02 2.07 -19.33
N ASN A 203 -7.94 1.56 -18.72
CA ASN A 203 -6.57 2.01 -18.95
C ASN A 203 -6.36 3.52 -18.69
N ASP A 204 -7.20 4.12 -17.84
CA ASP A 204 -7.16 5.53 -17.46
C ASP A 204 -6.59 5.77 -16.05
N SER A 205 -6.16 4.70 -15.37
CA SER A 205 -5.65 4.69 -13.99
C SER A 205 -6.68 4.88 -12.88
N TYR A 206 -7.97 4.82 -13.23
CA TYR A 206 -9.10 4.88 -12.32
C TYR A 206 -9.88 3.56 -12.24
N ASP A 207 -9.35 2.47 -12.80
CA ASP A 207 -9.94 1.13 -12.77
C ASP A 207 -10.35 0.72 -11.34
N CYS A 208 -9.46 0.90 -10.35
CA CYS A 208 -9.80 0.59 -8.95
C CYS A 208 -10.88 1.53 -8.39
N SER A 209 -10.92 2.81 -8.77
CA SER A 209 -11.91 3.78 -8.28
C SER A 209 -13.33 3.42 -8.70
N ARG A 210 -13.49 2.62 -9.75
CA ARG A 210 -14.80 2.16 -10.24
C ARG A 210 -15.50 1.16 -9.33
N LEU A 211 -14.85 0.71 -8.25
CA LEU A 211 -15.57 0.09 -7.12
C LEU A 211 -16.70 1.00 -6.58
N LEU A 212 -16.59 2.32 -6.72
CA LEU A 212 -17.63 3.26 -6.28
C LEU A 212 -18.87 3.30 -7.21
N LEU A 213 -18.85 2.53 -8.31
CA LEU A 213 -19.91 2.48 -9.30
C LEU A 213 -20.53 1.07 -9.35
N PRO A 214 -21.28 0.64 -8.31
CA PRO A 214 -21.83 -0.73 -8.22
C PRO A 214 -22.65 -1.16 -9.46
N GLU A 215 -23.28 -0.20 -10.14
CA GLU A 215 -24.08 -0.44 -11.34
C GLU A 215 -23.29 -1.06 -12.51
N ILE A 216 -21.98 -0.84 -12.62
CA ILE A 216 -21.19 -1.41 -13.74
C ILE A 216 -20.91 -2.91 -13.56
N PHE A 217 -21.02 -3.42 -12.32
CA PHE A 217 -20.84 -4.83 -12.00
C PHE A 217 -22.13 -5.62 -12.25
N ALA A 218 -23.29 -4.99 -12.12
CA ALA A 218 -24.58 -5.58 -12.47
C ALA A 218 -24.71 -5.95 -13.95
N ALA A 219 -23.88 -5.35 -14.82
CA ALA A 219 -23.81 -5.67 -16.25
C ALA A 219 -23.01 -6.95 -16.56
N LEU A 220 -22.25 -7.48 -15.59
CA LEU A 220 -21.45 -8.69 -15.79
C LEU A 220 -22.33 -9.95 -15.71
N PRO A 221 -22.09 -10.96 -16.56
CA PRO A 221 -22.85 -12.22 -16.55
C PRO A 221 -22.34 -13.16 -15.44
N LEU A 222 -22.44 -12.72 -14.18
CA LEU A 222 -22.04 -13.50 -13.00
C LEU A 222 -23.22 -14.35 -12.50
N ASP A 223 -22.94 -15.55 -12.00
CA ASP A 223 -23.96 -16.48 -11.47
C ASP A 223 -24.21 -16.31 -9.95
N GLY A 224 -23.70 -15.23 -9.37
CA GLY A 224 -23.69 -14.94 -7.94
C GLY A 224 -23.32 -13.48 -7.66
N GLN A 225 -22.88 -13.19 -6.43
CA GLN A 225 -22.43 -11.85 -6.05
C GLN A 225 -21.06 -11.56 -6.65
N PRO A 226 -20.80 -10.32 -7.12
CA PRO A 226 -19.47 -9.92 -7.57
C PRO A 226 -18.45 -10.00 -6.44
N VAL A 227 -17.41 -10.81 -6.64
CA VAL A 227 -16.20 -10.85 -5.80
C VAL A 227 -15.06 -10.24 -6.59
N ALA A 228 -14.40 -9.24 -6.01
CA ALA A 228 -13.36 -8.47 -6.67
C ALA A 228 -12.03 -8.47 -5.92
N VAL A 229 -10.95 -8.26 -6.68
CA VAL A 229 -9.64 -7.87 -6.14
C VAL A 229 -9.09 -6.69 -6.92
N VAL A 230 -8.51 -5.74 -6.18
CA VAL A 230 -7.92 -4.47 -6.66
C VAL A 230 -6.48 -4.43 -6.16
N SER A 231 -5.59 -5.16 -6.85
CA SER A 231 -4.18 -5.35 -6.50
C SER A 231 -3.31 -4.11 -6.74
N ALA A 232 -3.69 -3.27 -7.69
CA ALA A 232 -3.02 -2.02 -8.01
C ALA A 232 -4.02 -0.98 -8.55
N ARG A 233 -3.59 0.28 -8.69
CA ARG A 233 -4.47 1.38 -9.12
C ARG A 233 -5.18 1.14 -10.46
N GLN A 234 -4.52 0.43 -11.37
CA GLN A 234 -4.99 0.12 -12.73
C GLN A 234 -5.59 -1.29 -12.85
N ASP A 235 -5.72 -2.00 -11.73
CA ASP A 235 -6.22 -3.36 -11.73
C ASP A 235 -7.59 -3.38 -11.05
N ILE A 236 -8.60 -3.90 -11.73
CA ILE A 236 -9.82 -4.39 -11.11
C ILE A 236 -10.16 -5.72 -11.78
N PHE A 237 -10.24 -6.77 -10.98
CA PHE A 237 -10.63 -8.09 -11.43
C PHE A 237 -11.85 -8.54 -10.65
N VAL A 238 -12.80 -9.19 -11.33
CA VAL A 238 -14.10 -9.58 -10.76
C VAL A 238 -14.50 -10.96 -11.24
N THR A 239 -15.03 -11.78 -10.35
CA THR A 239 -15.69 -13.05 -10.66
C THR A 239 -16.90 -13.21 -9.73
N SER A 240 -17.54 -14.38 -9.76
CA SER A 240 -18.66 -14.71 -8.90
C SER A 240 -18.20 -15.31 -7.56
N ASP A 241 -18.94 -15.06 -6.49
CA ASP A 241 -18.78 -15.76 -5.20
C ASP A 241 -18.98 -17.29 -5.34
N ARG A 242 -19.72 -17.73 -6.37
CA ARG A 242 -19.96 -19.15 -6.68
C ARG A 242 -18.94 -19.78 -7.63
N ASP A 243 -18.07 -18.99 -8.24
CA ASP A 243 -17.03 -19.49 -9.14
C ASP A 243 -15.66 -19.55 -8.42
N LEU A 244 -15.41 -20.65 -7.72
CA LEU A 244 -14.15 -20.86 -7.00
C LEU A 244 -12.95 -20.96 -7.95
N GLN A 245 -13.14 -21.48 -9.17
CA GLN A 245 -12.07 -21.55 -10.17
C GLN A 245 -11.75 -20.16 -10.73
N GLY A 246 -12.79 -19.36 -10.97
CA GLY A 246 -12.71 -17.93 -11.25
C GLY A 246 -11.93 -17.17 -10.19
N GLN A 247 -12.22 -17.40 -8.91
CA GLN A 247 -11.52 -16.75 -7.79
C GLN A 247 -10.02 -17.10 -7.79
N LEU A 248 -9.67 -18.38 -7.99
CA LEU A 248 -8.27 -18.83 -8.07
C LEU A 248 -7.53 -18.25 -9.29
N ALA A 249 -8.16 -18.27 -10.47
CA ALA A 249 -7.59 -17.71 -11.69
C ALA A 249 -7.37 -16.20 -11.56
N MET A 250 -8.36 -15.49 -11.00
CA MET A 250 -8.30 -14.07 -10.72
C MET A 250 -7.15 -13.71 -9.78
N LEU A 251 -6.99 -14.42 -8.65
CA LEU A 251 -5.91 -14.18 -7.69
C LEU A 251 -4.53 -14.48 -8.28
N ARG A 252 -4.41 -15.53 -9.09
CA ARG A 252 -3.16 -15.86 -9.82
C ARG A 252 -2.79 -14.73 -10.78
N HIS A 253 -3.75 -14.26 -11.56
CA HIS A 253 -3.53 -13.15 -12.49
C HIS A 253 -3.15 -11.85 -11.75
N ALA A 254 -3.85 -11.52 -10.66
CA ALA A 254 -3.51 -10.38 -9.81
C ALA A 254 -2.09 -10.46 -9.25
N ARG A 255 -1.62 -11.66 -8.89
CA ARG A 255 -0.24 -11.91 -8.46
C ARG A 255 0.76 -11.63 -9.58
N GLU A 256 0.55 -12.17 -10.78
CA GLU A 256 1.42 -11.94 -11.95
C GLU A 256 1.52 -10.45 -12.29
N ARG A 257 0.42 -9.71 -12.11
CA ARG A 257 0.35 -8.27 -12.35
C ARG A 257 1.16 -7.43 -11.36
N LEU A 258 1.52 -7.96 -10.18
CA LEU A 258 2.37 -7.24 -9.23
C LEU A 258 3.77 -6.96 -9.78
N ASP A 259 4.29 -7.79 -10.68
CA ASP A 259 5.64 -7.61 -11.25
C ASP A 259 5.71 -6.42 -12.21
N VAL A 260 4.58 -6.09 -12.85
CA VAL A 260 4.47 -5.00 -13.83
C VAL A 260 3.90 -3.72 -13.23
N ASN A 261 3.16 -3.80 -12.12
CA ASN A 261 2.65 -2.64 -11.38
C ASN A 261 3.55 -2.29 -10.18
N ASN A 262 3.72 -1.01 -9.85
CA ASN A 262 4.42 -0.55 -8.63
C ASN A 262 3.50 0.23 -7.67
N ARG A 263 2.28 0.53 -8.11
CA ARG A 263 1.29 1.29 -7.33
C ARG A 263 0.27 0.31 -6.75
N TRP A 264 0.76 -0.59 -5.90
CA TRP A 264 -0.06 -1.62 -5.27
C TRP A 264 -1.13 -0.99 -4.36
N CYS A 265 -2.26 -1.70 -4.25
CA CYS A 265 -3.38 -1.30 -3.42
C CYS A 265 -3.62 -2.36 -2.34
N SER A 266 -4.38 -3.41 -2.59
CA SER A 266 -4.45 -4.55 -1.67
C SER A 266 -4.71 -5.88 -2.38
N GLY A 267 -4.31 -6.99 -1.74
CA GLY A 267 -4.57 -8.33 -2.23
C GLY A 267 -5.89 -8.94 -1.74
N SER A 268 -6.55 -8.32 -0.76
CA SER A 268 -7.72 -8.90 -0.11
C SER A 268 -8.95 -8.83 -1.01
N LEU A 269 -9.75 -9.89 -0.98
CA LEU A 269 -11.01 -10.03 -1.69
C LEU A 269 -12.10 -9.21 -1.01
N ILE A 270 -12.98 -8.67 -1.84
CA ILE A 270 -14.19 -7.97 -1.41
C ILE A 270 -15.38 -8.49 -2.20
N VAL A 271 -16.55 -8.52 -1.57
CA VAL A 271 -17.82 -8.89 -2.20
C VAL A 271 -18.75 -7.69 -2.25
N LEU A 272 -19.44 -7.51 -3.37
CA LEU A 272 -20.49 -6.50 -3.49
C LEU A 272 -21.79 -7.05 -2.91
N GLU A 273 -22.24 -6.48 -1.80
CA GLU A 273 -23.54 -6.80 -1.19
C GLU A 273 -24.43 -5.56 -1.23
N GLY A 274 -25.48 -5.59 -2.06
CA GLY A 274 -26.30 -4.41 -2.34
C GLY A 274 -25.50 -3.38 -3.12
N ASP A 275 -25.26 -2.21 -2.51
CA ASP A 275 -24.49 -1.10 -3.09
C ASP A 275 -23.09 -0.95 -2.47
N SER A 276 -22.70 -1.86 -1.58
CA SER A 276 -21.56 -1.70 -0.69
C SER A 276 -20.59 -2.88 -0.77
N TRP A 277 -19.29 -2.56 -0.87
CA TRP A 277 -18.22 -3.56 -0.85
C TRP A 277 -17.85 -3.95 0.58
N LYS A 278 -17.81 -5.25 0.87
CA LYS A 278 -17.46 -5.81 2.18
C LYS A 278 -16.28 -6.77 2.06
N PRO A 279 -15.52 -6.99 3.15
CA PRO A 279 -14.53 -8.07 3.18
C PRO A 279 -15.17 -9.41 2.82
N TYR A 280 -14.51 -10.20 1.99
CA TYR A 280 -15.00 -11.50 1.56
C TYR A 280 -14.03 -12.59 2.01
N GLU A 281 -14.53 -13.54 2.80
CA GLU A 281 -13.80 -14.76 3.13
C GLU A 281 -14.36 -15.91 2.30
N SER A 282 -13.58 -16.38 1.32
CA SER A 282 -14.00 -17.52 0.50
C SER A 282 -14.19 -18.77 1.35
N PRO A 283 -15.25 -19.58 1.13
CA PRO A 283 -15.43 -20.85 1.85
C PRO A 283 -14.35 -21.88 1.49
N ASP A 284 -13.67 -21.71 0.36
CA ASP A 284 -12.64 -22.62 -0.12
C ASP A 284 -11.25 -22.29 0.46
N ALA A 285 -10.57 -23.32 0.99
CA ALA A 285 -9.27 -23.16 1.62
C ALA A 285 -8.15 -22.78 0.64
N SER A 286 -8.23 -23.22 -0.62
CA SER A 286 -7.22 -22.91 -1.63
C SER A 286 -7.34 -21.46 -2.10
N VAL A 287 -8.57 -20.93 -2.21
CA VAL A 287 -8.80 -19.50 -2.48
C VAL A 287 -8.24 -18.65 -1.35
N ARG A 288 -8.55 -18.99 -0.09
CA ARG A 288 -7.99 -18.27 1.09
C ARG A 288 -6.46 -18.32 1.11
N GLN A 289 -5.84 -19.43 0.72
CA GLN A 289 -4.37 -19.54 0.66
C GLN A 289 -3.77 -18.69 -0.48
N ALA A 290 -4.42 -18.65 -1.64
CA ALA A 290 -4.01 -17.82 -2.77
C ALA A 290 -4.14 -16.32 -2.44
N GLU A 291 -5.23 -15.92 -1.77
CA GLU A 291 -5.45 -14.56 -1.28
C GLU A 291 -4.40 -14.17 -0.23
N ALA A 292 -4.17 -15.00 0.78
CA ALA A 292 -3.15 -14.76 1.80
C ALA A 292 -1.76 -14.63 1.18
N THR A 293 -1.46 -15.47 0.18
CA THR A 293 -0.24 -15.36 -0.61
C THR A 293 -0.17 -13.99 -1.28
N LEU A 294 -1.21 -13.56 -2.00
CA LEU A 294 -1.28 -12.24 -2.64
C LEU A 294 -1.00 -11.11 -1.64
N CYS A 295 -1.77 -11.10 -0.54
CA CYS A 295 -1.67 -10.12 0.54
C CYS A 295 -0.28 -10.05 1.15
N ASN A 296 0.37 -11.19 1.44
CA ASN A 296 1.67 -11.24 2.09
C ASN A 296 2.78 -10.55 1.29
N VAL A 297 2.71 -10.53 -0.05
CA VAL A 297 3.69 -9.77 -0.87
C VAL A 297 3.45 -8.27 -0.78
N ILE A 298 2.19 -7.85 -0.86
CA ILE A 298 1.84 -6.43 -0.76
C ILE A 298 2.17 -5.90 0.64
N LEU A 299 1.83 -6.67 1.68
CA LEU A 299 2.11 -6.34 3.07
C LEU A 299 3.61 -6.33 3.38
N HIS A 300 4.41 -7.17 2.75
CA HIS A 300 5.86 -7.14 2.94
C HIS A 300 6.47 -5.79 2.56
N ASP A 301 6.08 -5.22 1.40
CA ASP A 301 6.52 -3.89 0.97
C ASP A 301 5.96 -2.81 1.91
N ALA A 302 4.67 -2.86 2.22
CA ALA A 302 4.02 -1.89 3.11
C ALA A 302 4.64 -1.84 4.52
N TYR A 303 4.86 -2.99 5.16
CA TYR A 303 5.51 -3.08 6.47
C TYR A 303 6.98 -2.67 6.42
N SER A 304 7.68 -2.88 5.30
CA SER A 304 9.07 -2.45 5.12
C SER A 304 9.18 -0.93 5.05
N SER A 305 8.34 -0.27 4.25
CA SER A 305 8.26 1.19 4.21
C SER A 305 7.84 1.77 5.55
N GLN A 306 6.81 1.19 6.19
CA GLN A 306 6.37 1.61 7.51
C GLN A 306 7.50 1.50 8.54
N LYS A 307 8.25 0.40 8.53
CA LYS A 307 9.38 0.18 9.45
C LYS A 307 10.42 1.29 9.33
N GLN A 308 10.87 1.60 8.11
CA GLN A 308 11.88 2.63 7.87
C GLN A 308 11.47 4.00 8.41
N VAL A 309 10.21 4.36 8.18
CA VAL A 309 9.63 5.62 8.67
C VAL A 309 9.63 5.68 10.19
N MET A 310 9.16 4.61 10.84
CA MET A 310 9.06 4.55 12.30
C MET A 310 10.43 4.51 12.98
N GLU A 311 11.39 3.75 12.46
CA GLU A 311 12.75 3.72 12.99
C GLU A 311 13.40 5.11 12.94
N LYS A 312 13.24 5.83 11.82
CA LYS A 312 13.74 7.20 11.69
C LYS A 312 13.06 8.15 12.69
N ALA A 313 11.75 8.04 12.89
CA ALA A 313 11.03 8.85 13.87
C ALA A 313 11.53 8.58 15.30
N TYR A 314 11.74 7.32 15.68
CA TYR A 314 12.24 6.96 17.00
C TYR A 314 13.69 7.35 17.23
N GLU A 315 14.53 7.29 16.20
CA GLU A 315 15.89 7.80 16.27
C GLU A 315 15.91 9.30 16.58
N VAL A 316 15.07 10.10 15.90
CA VAL A 316 14.92 11.54 16.15
C VAL A 316 14.40 11.83 17.56
N GLU A 317 13.46 11.03 18.07
CA GLU A 317 12.89 11.18 19.40
C GLU A 317 13.76 10.59 20.53
N GLY A 318 14.86 9.92 20.20
CA GLY A 318 15.71 9.22 21.17
C GLY A 318 15.01 8.03 21.86
N LYS A 319 14.00 7.43 21.21
CA LYS A 319 13.24 6.28 21.75
C LYS A 319 13.89 4.97 21.35
N ALA A 320 14.19 4.12 22.32
CA ALA A 320 14.74 2.78 22.10
C ALA A 320 13.63 1.73 21.87
N ILE A 321 12.79 1.94 20.85
CA ILE A 321 11.71 1.01 20.48
C ILE A 321 12.14 0.22 19.24
N PHE A 322 12.15 -1.11 19.34
CA PHE A 322 12.49 -1.98 18.21
C PHE A 322 11.30 -2.16 17.26
N VAL A 323 11.44 -1.75 16.00
CA VAL A 323 10.40 -1.94 15.00
C VAL A 323 10.59 -3.30 14.30
N ALA A 324 9.80 -4.30 14.71
CA ALA A 324 9.98 -5.65 14.23
C ALA A 324 9.65 -5.79 12.72
N SER A 325 10.41 -6.65 12.04
CA SER A 325 10.24 -6.92 10.61
C SER A 325 9.04 -7.83 10.34
N PHE A 326 8.34 -7.58 9.24
CA PHE A 326 7.42 -8.53 8.62
C PHE A 326 8.20 -9.35 7.58
N MET A 327 8.38 -10.63 7.84
CA MET A 327 9.17 -11.51 6.97
C MET A 327 8.22 -12.40 6.17
N ALA A 328 8.32 -12.40 4.86
CA ALA A 328 7.53 -13.26 3.98
C ALA A 328 8.42 -14.38 3.41
N TYR A 329 8.01 -15.64 3.61
CA TYR A 329 8.74 -16.80 3.14
C TYR A 329 7.89 -17.59 2.15
N GLN A 330 8.48 -17.92 1.00
CA GLN A 330 7.88 -18.83 0.05
C GLN A 330 8.10 -20.28 0.50
N ARG A 331 7.02 -21.05 0.55
CA ARG A 331 7.03 -22.49 0.81
C ARG A 331 7.28 -23.29 -0.48
N GLN A 332 7.48 -24.60 -0.33
CA GLN A 332 7.69 -25.50 -1.47
C GLN A 332 6.51 -25.52 -2.45
N ASP A 333 5.28 -25.30 -1.95
CA ASP A 333 4.05 -25.21 -2.74
C ASP A 333 3.83 -23.81 -3.37
N ALA A 334 4.85 -22.94 -3.35
CA ALA A 334 4.81 -21.53 -3.78
C ALA A 334 3.89 -20.61 -2.98
N SER A 335 3.14 -21.12 -1.98
CA SER A 335 2.42 -20.26 -1.05
C SER A 335 3.39 -19.43 -0.23
N ILE A 336 2.95 -18.23 0.17
CA ILE A 336 3.76 -17.33 0.98
C ILE A 336 3.16 -17.26 2.38
N VAL A 337 3.99 -17.54 3.39
CA VAL A 337 3.66 -17.38 4.80
C VAL A 337 4.46 -16.22 5.38
N SER A 338 3.80 -15.38 6.16
CA SER A 338 4.45 -14.30 6.90
C SER A 338 4.76 -14.67 8.34
N VAL A 339 5.88 -14.15 8.84
CA VAL A 339 6.39 -14.41 10.18
C VAL A 339 6.91 -13.11 10.79
N CYS A 340 6.63 -12.91 12.07
CA CYS A 340 7.34 -11.93 12.89
C CYS A 340 7.94 -12.59 14.13
N THR A 341 8.91 -11.92 14.74
CA THR A 341 9.61 -12.41 15.92
C THR A 341 9.32 -11.49 17.11
N PHE A 342 8.98 -12.09 18.24
CA PHE A 342 8.88 -11.43 19.53
C PHE A 342 9.99 -11.97 20.44
N SER A 343 10.99 -11.14 20.73
CA SER A 343 12.17 -11.53 21.52
C SER A 343 12.06 -11.02 22.96
N GLU A 344 12.59 -11.80 23.89
CA GLU A 344 12.71 -11.44 25.30
C GLU A 344 13.61 -10.21 25.50
N GLY A 345 13.22 -9.34 26.43
CA GLY A 345 14.03 -8.18 26.84
C GLY A 345 13.97 -6.96 25.92
N VAL A 346 13.10 -6.97 24.90
CA VAL A 346 13.00 -5.86 23.92
C VAL A 346 11.60 -5.26 23.93
N GLU A 347 11.51 -3.95 24.18
CA GLU A 347 10.31 -3.17 23.87
C GLU A 347 10.22 -3.01 22.35
N ALA A 348 9.10 -3.47 21.78
CA ALA A 348 8.99 -3.63 20.33
C ALA A 348 7.62 -3.24 19.78
N GLN A 349 7.57 -3.07 18.46
CA GLN A 349 6.33 -2.94 17.70
C GLN A 349 6.23 -4.04 16.67
N LEU A 350 5.36 -5.01 16.96
CA LEU A 350 5.17 -6.21 16.17
C LEU A 350 4.21 -5.93 15.00
N PRO A 351 4.57 -6.28 13.75
CA PRO A 351 3.61 -6.31 12.66
C PRO A 351 2.67 -7.50 12.85
N ARG A 352 1.44 -7.41 12.32
CA ARG A 352 0.55 -8.57 12.20
C ARG A 352 1.07 -9.47 11.07
N ALA A 353 1.40 -10.71 11.39
CA ALA A 353 1.86 -11.73 10.43
C ALA A 353 0.98 -12.99 10.54
N ASP A 354 1.22 -14.01 9.70
CA ASP A 354 0.53 -15.30 9.82
C ASP A 354 0.99 -16.07 11.06
N ARG A 355 2.26 -15.90 11.43
CA ARG A 355 2.89 -16.58 12.57
C ARG A 355 3.74 -15.63 13.40
N VAL A 356 3.82 -15.93 14.70
CA VAL A 356 4.70 -15.26 15.65
C VAL A 356 5.65 -16.28 16.27
N ILE A 357 6.95 -16.00 16.18
CA ILE A 357 7.99 -16.79 16.84
C ILE A 357 8.39 -16.07 18.13
N PHE A 358 8.23 -16.73 19.26
CA PHE A 358 8.67 -16.24 20.57
C PHE A 358 10.09 -16.75 20.85
N LEU A 359 11.02 -15.83 21.10
CA LEU A 359 12.42 -16.15 21.38
C LEU A 359 12.79 -15.74 22.81
N GLU A 360 13.23 -16.72 23.60
CA GLU A 360 13.98 -16.46 24.82
C GLU A 360 15.42 -16.07 24.45
N VAL A 361 16.07 -15.25 25.26
CA VAL A 361 17.43 -14.76 25.01
C VAL A 361 18.37 -15.28 26.09
N GLU A 362 19.52 -15.82 25.68
CA GLU A 362 20.57 -16.29 26.57
C GLU A 362 21.32 -15.12 27.22
N PRO A 363 22.08 -15.33 28.32
CA PRO A 363 22.83 -14.25 28.98
C PRO A 363 23.83 -13.51 28.09
N ASP A 364 24.28 -14.13 27.00
CA ASP A 364 25.18 -13.54 26.01
C ASP A 364 24.45 -12.71 24.92
N GLY A 365 23.12 -12.58 25.03
CA GLY A 365 22.27 -11.83 24.09
C GLY A 365 21.85 -12.63 22.86
N THR A 366 22.23 -13.90 22.73
CA THR A 366 21.83 -14.74 21.60
C THR A 366 20.45 -15.37 21.81
N ALA A 367 19.72 -15.62 20.72
CA ALA A 367 18.42 -16.27 20.82
C ALA A 367 18.57 -17.76 21.20
N ARG A 368 17.89 -18.17 22.26
CA ARG A 368 17.81 -19.56 22.72
C ARG A 368 17.19 -20.45 21.65
N LYS A 369 17.75 -21.65 21.46
CA LYS A 369 17.24 -22.67 20.54
C LYS A 369 16.86 -23.95 21.29
N PRO A 370 15.71 -24.58 20.98
CA PRO A 370 14.66 -24.14 20.05
C PRO A 370 13.92 -22.88 20.54
N PRO A 371 13.14 -22.19 19.67
CA PRO A 371 12.29 -21.08 20.10
C PRO A 371 11.31 -21.52 21.18
N LEU A 372 10.85 -20.58 22.00
CA LEU A 372 9.84 -20.84 23.04
C LEU A 372 8.55 -21.40 22.44
N ALA A 373 8.09 -20.77 21.35
CA ALA A 373 6.91 -21.15 20.60
C ALA A 373 6.96 -20.56 19.19
N ASP A 374 6.42 -21.29 18.22
CA ASP A 374 6.10 -20.78 16.87
C ASP A 374 4.63 -21.12 16.59
N LEU A 375 3.79 -20.10 16.53
CA LEU A 375 2.33 -20.24 16.56
C LEU A 375 1.66 -19.39 15.47
N PRO A 376 0.51 -19.83 14.93
CA PRO A 376 -0.37 -18.96 14.17
C PRO A 376 -0.71 -17.71 14.98
N TRP A 377 -0.79 -16.56 14.34
CA TRP A 377 -1.06 -15.28 15.00
C TRP A 377 -2.31 -15.31 15.87
N ARG A 378 -3.40 -15.90 15.38
CA ARG A 378 -4.66 -16.01 16.14
C ARG A 378 -4.46 -16.74 17.47
N THR A 379 -3.68 -17.82 17.48
CA THR A 379 -3.37 -18.59 18.70
C THR A 379 -2.46 -17.80 19.63
N ALA A 380 -1.40 -17.18 19.08
CA ALA A 380 -0.49 -16.34 19.86
C ALA A 380 -1.22 -15.15 20.51
N TYR A 381 -2.06 -14.45 19.76
CA TYR A 381 -2.85 -13.30 20.23
C TYR A 381 -3.90 -13.72 21.27
N ALA A 382 -4.53 -14.89 21.15
CA ALA A 382 -5.45 -15.39 22.18
C ALA A 382 -4.74 -15.65 23.53
N ILE A 383 -3.47 -16.05 23.51
CA ILE A 383 -2.70 -16.38 24.73
C ILE A 383 -2.00 -15.14 25.31
N ALA A 384 -1.37 -14.35 24.44
CA ALA A 384 -0.47 -13.25 24.80
C ALA A 384 -0.95 -11.86 24.33
N GLY A 385 -2.15 -11.74 23.75
CA GLY A 385 -2.66 -10.48 23.19
C GLY A 385 -2.88 -9.37 24.22
N HIS A 386 -3.02 -9.70 25.50
CA HIS A 386 -3.04 -8.72 26.60
C HIS A 386 -1.71 -7.95 26.75
N LEU A 387 -0.62 -8.43 26.13
CA LEU A 387 0.67 -7.73 26.05
C LEU A 387 0.84 -6.91 24.77
N MET A 388 -0.09 -7.05 23.82
CA MET A 388 -0.02 -6.51 22.47
C MET A 388 -1.00 -5.34 22.31
N GLU A 389 -0.56 -4.14 22.65
CA GLU A 389 -1.35 -2.92 22.55
C GLU A 389 -1.45 -2.46 21.08
N PRO A 390 -2.64 -2.44 20.46
CA PRO A 390 -2.77 -2.05 19.06
C PRO A 390 -2.46 -0.56 18.87
N LEU A 391 -1.70 -0.24 17.82
CA LEU A 391 -1.49 1.13 17.37
C LEU A 391 -2.54 1.50 16.31
N ASP A 392 -3.01 2.75 16.33
CA ASP A 392 -3.95 3.29 15.34
C ASP A 392 -3.23 3.67 14.03
N ILE A 393 -2.63 2.67 13.38
CA ILE A 393 -1.90 2.81 12.12
C ILE A 393 -2.21 1.62 11.20
N TYR A 394 -1.97 1.81 9.90
CA TYR A 394 -2.10 0.73 8.92
C TYR A 394 -0.83 0.59 8.05
N PRO A 395 -0.33 -0.64 7.78
CA PRO A 395 -0.81 -1.91 8.32
C PRO A 395 -0.65 -1.99 9.85
N PRO A 396 -1.45 -2.80 10.55
CA PRO A 396 -1.52 -2.76 12.01
C PRO A 396 -0.19 -3.18 12.65
N ARG A 397 0.17 -2.49 13.73
CA ARG A 397 1.26 -2.88 14.62
C ARG A 397 0.78 -2.93 16.06
N PHE A 398 1.48 -3.73 16.85
CA PHE A 398 1.19 -3.93 18.26
C PHE A 398 2.41 -3.53 19.08
N HIS A 399 2.28 -2.54 19.95
CA HIS A 399 3.29 -2.17 20.92
C HIS A 399 3.32 -3.23 22.02
N VAL A 400 4.48 -3.83 22.20
CA VAL A 400 4.77 -4.78 23.28
C VAL A 400 5.87 -4.21 24.17
N ARG A 401 5.60 -4.11 25.48
CA ARG A 401 6.54 -3.53 26.46
C ARG A 401 7.27 -4.57 27.29
N ALA A 402 6.69 -5.77 27.39
CA ALA A 402 7.21 -6.85 28.20
C ALA A 402 7.02 -8.19 27.51
N PHE A 403 7.98 -9.09 27.71
CA PHE A 403 7.89 -10.46 27.24
C PHE A 403 6.94 -11.28 28.14
N PRO A 404 6.28 -12.35 27.62
CA PRO A 404 5.43 -13.23 28.40
C PRO A 404 6.02 -13.66 29.76
N ASP A 405 5.20 -13.64 30.81
CA ASP A 405 5.57 -14.19 32.12
C ASP A 405 5.60 -15.73 32.09
N ALA A 406 6.04 -16.36 33.18
CA ALA A 406 6.16 -17.83 33.26
C ALA A 406 4.85 -18.58 32.95
N SER A 407 3.68 -18.04 33.37
CA SER A 407 2.37 -18.65 33.13
C SER A 407 2.00 -18.56 31.64
N VAL A 408 2.17 -17.40 31.03
CA VAL A 408 1.93 -17.20 29.59
C VAL A 408 2.89 -18.04 28.76
N ARG A 409 4.19 -18.10 29.12
CA ARG A 409 5.20 -18.94 28.44
C ARG A 409 4.81 -20.41 28.46
N GLN A 410 4.29 -20.91 29.58
CA GLN A 410 3.85 -22.30 29.70
C GLN A 410 2.69 -22.59 28.73
N ARG A 411 1.68 -21.72 28.68
CA ARG A 411 0.55 -21.85 27.73
C ARG A 411 1.00 -21.78 26.28
N LEU A 412 1.97 -20.92 25.96
CA LEU A 412 2.56 -20.85 24.62
C LEU A 412 3.26 -22.16 24.23
N ARG A 413 4.04 -22.78 25.13
CA ARG A 413 4.69 -24.08 24.90
C ARG A 413 3.67 -25.19 24.66
N GLU A 414 2.62 -25.24 25.48
CA GLU A 414 1.54 -26.23 25.35
C GLU A 414 0.84 -26.11 23.99
N ALA A 415 0.48 -24.88 23.58
CA ALA A 415 -0.13 -24.63 22.28
C ALA A 415 0.82 -25.00 21.11
N ALA A 416 2.12 -24.73 21.25
CA ALA A 416 3.10 -25.06 20.22
C ALA A 416 3.26 -26.59 20.08
N ALA A 417 3.30 -27.32 21.20
CA ALA A 417 3.35 -28.79 21.21
C ALA A 417 2.11 -29.42 20.57
N MET A 418 0.93 -28.82 20.75
CA MET A 418 -0.30 -29.27 20.09
C MET A 418 -0.31 -28.99 18.59
N SER A 419 0.31 -27.89 18.14
CA SER A 419 0.36 -27.48 16.73
C SER A 419 1.32 -28.32 15.88
N VAL A 420 2.23 -29.08 16.50
CA VAL A 420 3.22 -29.94 15.81
C VAL A 420 2.70 -31.37 15.57
N LYS A 421 1.62 -31.80 16.23
CA LYS A 421 1.05 -33.13 15.99
C LYS A 421 0.33 -33.15 14.63
N PRO A 422 0.72 -34.04 13.69
CA PRO A 422 -0.08 -34.23 12.49
C PRO A 422 -1.45 -34.75 12.90
N VAL A 423 -2.50 -34.19 12.29
CA VAL A 423 -3.83 -34.76 12.32
C VAL A 423 -3.74 -36.12 11.65
N GLY A 424 -3.76 -37.18 12.45
CA GLY A 424 -4.13 -38.56 12.11
C GLY A 424 -3.50 -39.19 10.87
N ALA A 425 -2.59 -40.13 11.09
CA ALA A 425 -2.41 -41.28 10.20
C ALA A 425 -3.70 -42.09 10.03
#